data_AF-A0AA86AQE8-F1
#
_entry.id   AF-A0AA86AQE8-F1
#
_cell.length_a   1.000
_cell.length_b   1.000
_cell.length_c   1.000
_cell.angle_alpha   90.00
_cell.angle_beta   90.00
_cell.angle_gamma   90.00
#
_symmetry.space_group_name_H-M   'P 1'
#
loop_
_entity.id
_entity.type
_entity.pdbx_description
1 polymer ?
#
loop_
_entity_poly.entity_id
_entity_poly.type
_entity_poly.pdbx_seq_one_letter_code
_entity_poly.pdbx_strand_id
1 'polypeptide(L)'
;MAQSGRINRLSITLDARNGAVVEKRGLENMHGINQALSLFYYLHFVPDETLGVRIVLACFGVALAFCLATGYLLWAEKNLHQKGWLGDLTNRVSIAVLIGILPSSALVLFLQWLLAFDLFDKEVWIRGAFYAFWSFWLFYTVFERSIVTIIGRMLKATSWLLVLAVLFHGLKSGFFIWDSFEKGAWTLFGMDAMFLISALLCFVLAKAVDKKELFYRYERKGIFDGY
;
A
#
# COMPACT_ATOMS: atom_id res chain seq x y z
N MET A 1 -5.85 -25.42 -8.61
CA MET A 1 -4.43 -25.74 -8.37
C MET A 1 -3.88 -24.84 -7.27
N ALA A 2 -4.56 -24.79 -6.10
CA ALA A 2 -4.31 -23.82 -5.01
C ALA A 2 -3.84 -24.49 -3.70
N GLN A 3 -3.54 -25.80 -3.73
CA GLN A 3 -3.40 -26.60 -2.51
C GLN A 3 -1.96 -26.95 -2.13
N SER A 4 -0.97 -26.73 -3.02
CA SER A 4 0.44 -27.04 -2.74
C SER A 4 1.27 -25.77 -2.74
N GLY A 5 2.00 -25.53 -1.66
CA GLY A 5 2.81 -24.34 -1.45
C GLY A 5 3.60 -24.43 -0.15
N ARG A 6 4.32 -23.35 0.23
CA ARG A 6 5.19 -23.33 1.42
C ARG A 6 4.45 -23.65 2.74
N ILE A 7 3.14 -23.44 2.76
CA ILE A 7 2.21 -23.66 3.88
C ILE A 7 1.67 -25.09 3.90
N ASN A 8 1.54 -25.70 2.72
CA ASN A 8 0.99 -27.02 2.50
C ASN A 8 2.04 -27.92 1.86
N ARG A 9 3.10 -28.20 2.62
CA ARG A 9 4.18 -29.08 2.18
C ARG A 9 3.75 -30.53 2.33
N LEU A 10 3.73 -31.23 1.20
CA LEU A 10 3.68 -32.68 1.17
C LEU A 10 4.95 -33.19 1.85
N SER A 11 4.79 -33.98 2.90
CA SER A 11 5.91 -34.59 3.60
C SER A 11 5.64 -36.07 3.82
N ILE A 12 6.69 -36.86 3.62
CA ILE A 12 6.73 -38.27 3.98
C ILE A 12 7.85 -38.38 5.02
N THR A 13 7.49 -38.77 6.23
CA THR A 13 8.45 -39.04 7.31
C THR A 13 8.79 -40.52 7.25
N LEU A 14 10.07 -40.83 7.07
CA LEU A 14 10.58 -42.20 7.03
C LEU A 14 11.31 -42.51 8.34
N ASP A 15 11.20 -43.75 8.80
CA ASP A 15 12.03 -44.28 9.87
C ASP A 15 13.47 -44.42 9.35
N ALA A 16 14.41 -43.77 10.04
CA ALA A 16 15.80 -43.74 9.63
C ALA A 16 16.50 -45.12 9.68
N ARG A 17 15.95 -46.11 10.39
CA ARG A 17 16.57 -47.44 10.58
C ARG A 17 16.20 -48.44 9.51
N ASN A 18 14.97 -48.41 9.00
CA ASN A 18 14.44 -49.41 8.07
C ASN A 18 13.76 -48.81 6.82
N GLY A 19 13.68 -47.48 6.73
CA GLY A 19 13.04 -46.79 5.61
C GLY A 19 11.52 -46.93 5.57
N ALA A 20 10.88 -47.46 6.62
CA ALA A 20 9.43 -47.58 6.68
C ALA A 20 8.77 -46.20 6.78
N VAL A 21 7.60 -46.03 6.15
CA VAL A 21 6.84 -44.78 6.22
C VAL A 21 6.17 -44.65 7.57
N VAL A 22 6.59 -43.66 8.37
CA VAL A 22 6.04 -43.36 9.69
C VAL A 22 4.83 -42.44 9.58
N GLU A 23 4.90 -41.44 8.69
CA GLU A 23 3.83 -40.48 8.51
C GLU A 23 3.78 -40.00 7.06
N LYS A 24 2.58 -39.93 6.50
CA LYS A 24 2.33 -39.35 5.17
C LYS A 24 1.35 -38.20 5.32
N ARG A 25 1.83 -36.98 5.11
CA ARG A 25 1.01 -35.77 5.12
C ARG A 25 0.57 -35.43 3.70
N GLY A 26 -0.59 -35.99 3.32
CA GLY A 26 -1.25 -35.72 2.04
C GLY A 26 -2.12 -34.47 2.05
N LEU A 27 -2.66 -34.10 0.88
CA LEU A 27 -3.59 -32.96 0.73
C LEU A 27 -4.95 -33.24 1.42
N GLU A 28 -5.27 -34.52 1.61
CA GLU A 28 -6.48 -35.01 2.26
C GLU A 28 -6.53 -34.77 3.78
N ASN A 29 -5.38 -34.62 4.45
CA ASN A 29 -5.29 -34.48 5.91
C ASN A 29 -5.08 -33.02 6.36
N MET A 30 -5.58 -32.06 5.58
CA MET A 30 -5.38 -30.64 5.83
C MET A 30 -6.35 -30.08 6.89
N HIS A 31 -5.79 -29.44 7.91
CA HIS A 31 -6.56 -28.69 8.89
C HIS A 31 -7.24 -27.48 8.21
N GLY A 32 -8.51 -27.19 8.53
CA GLY A 32 -9.28 -26.14 7.85
C GLY A 32 -8.64 -24.74 7.90
N ILE A 33 -7.86 -24.45 8.94
CA ILE A 33 -7.08 -23.22 9.07
C ILE A 33 -6.00 -23.11 7.98
N ASN A 34 -5.33 -24.22 7.64
CA ASN A 34 -4.30 -24.23 6.60
C ASN A 34 -4.90 -24.10 5.19
N GLN A 35 -6.13 -24.60 4.99
CA GLN A 35 -6.87 -24.39 3.75
C GLN A 35 -7.27 -22.92 3.58
N ALA A 36 -7.81 -22.31 4.64
CA ALA A 36 -8.13 -20.88 4.63
C ALA A 36 -6.86 -20.03 4.41
N LEU A 37 -5.76 -20.33 5.11
CA LEU A 37 -4.50 -19.61 4.96
C LEU A 37 -3.90 -19.79 3.56
N SER A 38 -4.02 -20.97 2.96
CA SER A 38 -3.57 -21.23 1.58
C SER A 38 -4.43 -20.54 0.55
N LEU A 39 -5.74 -20.42 0.78
CA LEU A 39 -6.63 -19.59 -0.04
C LEU A 39 -6.26 -18.11 0.05
N PHE A 40 -5.98 -17.61 1.27
CA PHE A 40 -5.49 -16.24 1.46
C PHE A 40 -4.15 -16.01 0.75
N TYR A 41 -3.20 -16.94 0.85
CA TYR A 41 -1.93 -16.86 0.14
C TYR A 41 -2.09 -16.92 -1.37
N TYR A 42 -2.97 -17.80 -1.86
CA TYR A 42 -3.29 -17.90 -3.28
C TYR A 42 -3.87 -16.59 -3.80
N LEU A 43 -4.89 -16.05 -3.12
CA LEU A 43 -5.51 -14.76 -3.47
C LEU A 43 -4.56 -13.57 -3.34
N HIS A 44 -3.59 -13.62 -2.42
CA HIS A 44 -2.63 -12.55 -2.18
C HIS A 44 -1.46 -12.55 -3.17
N PHE A 45 -1.02 -13.74 -3.62
CA PHE A 45 0.18 -13.88 -4.45
C PHE A 45 -0.08 -14.27 -5.90
N VAL A 46 -1.33 -14.55 -6.28
CA VAL A 46 -1.87 -14.68 -7.65
C VAL A 46 -0.79 -14.53 -8.74
N PRO A 47 0.01 -15.58 -9.01
CA PRO A 47 1.20 -15.40 -9.84
C PRO A 47 0.86 -15.29 -11.33
N ASP A 48 -0.27 -15.88 -11.76
CA ASP A 48 -0.65 -16.00 -13.17
C ASP A 48 -2.18 -15.98 -13.37
N GLU A 49 -2.88 -15.00 -12.81
CA GLU A 49 -4.34 -14.91 -13.00
C GLU A 49 -4.74 -14.10 -14.24
N THR A 50 -5.86 -14.53 -14.83
CA THR A 50 -6.54 -13.87 -15.94
C THR A 50 -6.91 -12.41 -15.61
N LEU A 51 -7.02 -11.57 -16.63
CA LEU A 51 -7.39 -10.15 -16.50
C LEU A 51 -8.64 -9.95 -15.61
N GLY A 52 -9.62 -10.85 -15.71
CA GLY A 52 -10.86 -10.79 -14.92
C GLY A 52 -10.63 -10.83 -13.41
N VAL A 53 -9.77 -11.73 -12.92
CA VAL A 53 -9.48 -11.83 -11.48
C VAL A 53 -8.73 -10.61 -10.97
N ARG A 54 -7.83 -10.04 -11.78
CA ARG A 54 -7.12 -8.79 -11.44
C ARG A 54 -8.09 -7.62 -11.27
N ILE A 55 -9.11 -7.52 -12.13
CA ILE A 55 -10.15 -6.49 -12.02
C ILE A 55 -10.98 -6.70 -10.75
N VAL A 56 -11.40 -7.93 -10.44
CA VAL A 56 -12.15 -8.22 -9.21
C VAL A 56 -11.33 -7.86 -7.96
N LEU A 57 -10.05 -8.23 -7.92
CA LEU A 57 -9.14 -7.88 -6.82
C LEU A 57 -8.97 -6.36 -6.70
N ALA A 58 -8.82 -5.65 -7.81
CA ALA A 58 -8.75 -4.18 -7.82
C ALA A 58 -10.04 -3.55 -7.27
N CYS A 59 -11.22 -4.05 -7.67
CA CYS A 59 -12.50 -3.62 -7.13
C CYS A 59 -12.60 -3.84 -5.62
N PHE A 60 -12.19 -5.01 -5.12
CA PHE A 60 -12.16 -5.27 -3.68
C PHE A 60 -11.14 -4.41 -2.95
N GLY A 61 -9.99 -4.11 -3.55
CA GLY A 61 -9.02 -3.17 -2.99
C GLY A 61 -9.59 -1.76 -2.83
N VAL A 62 -10.30 -1.26 -3.84
CA VAL A 62 -11.00 0.04 -3.78
C VAL A 62 -12.10 0.02 -2.73
N ALA A 63 -12.90 -1.05 -2.68
CA ALA A 63 -13.95 -1.20 -1.67
C ALA A 63 -13.37 -1.23 -0.25
N LEU A 64 -12.27 -1.96 -0.03
CA LEU A 64 -11.58 -2.01 1.25
C LEU A 64 -11.02 -0.64 1.65
N ALA A 65 -10.39 0.08 0.72
CA ALA A 65 -9.91 1.44 0.98
C ALA A 65 -11.05 2.38 1.37
N PHE A 66 -12.21 2.28 0.70
CA PHE A 66 -13.40 3.04 1.05
C PHE A 66 -13.95 2.68 2.44
N CYS A 67 -14.02 1.39 2.78
CA CYS A 67 -14.44 0.93 4.10
C CYS A 67 -13.49 1.42 5.22
N LEU A 68 -12.18 1.41 4.98
CA LEU A 68 -11.19 1.91 5.94
C LEU A 68 -11.32 3.43 6.14
N ALA A 69 -11.49 4.18 5.05
CA ALA A 69 -11.67 5.63 5.10
C ALA A 69 -12.97 6.02 5.84
N THR A 70 -14.08 5.35 5.53
CA THR A 70 -15.37 5.60 6.20
C THR A 70 -15.35 5.15 7.66
N GLY A 71 -14.73 4.01 7.98
CA GLY A 71 -14.53 3.55 9.35
C GLY A 71 -13.74 4.55 10.19
N TYR A 72 -12.67 5.13 9.63
CA TYR A 72 -11.93 6.21 10.28
C TYR A 72 -12.79 7.46 10.50
N LEU A 73 -13.55 7.91 9.51
CA LEU A 73 -14.42 9.08 9.65
C LEU A 73 -15.48 8.89 10.73
N LEU A 74 -16.11 7.71 10.80
CA LEU A 74 -17.08 7.38 11.86
C LEU A 74 -16.44 7.37 13.25
N TRP A 75 -15.23 6.81 13.36
CA TRP A 75 -14.48 6.86 14.61
C TRP A 75 -14.09 8.30 14.98
N ALA A 76 -13.61 9.10 14.04
CA ALA A 76 -13.21 10.49 14.27
C ALA A 76 -14.40 11.34 14.72
N GLU A 77 -15.58 11.13 14.12
CA GLU A 77 -16.83 11.78 14.52
C GLU A 77 -17.24 11.42 15.95
N LYS A 78 -17.26 10.13 16.29
CA LYS A 78 -17.61 9.65 17.64
C LYS A 78 -16.69 10.20 18.72
N ASN A 79 -15.40 10.38 18.39
CA ASN A 79 -14.37 10.80 19.34
C ASN A 79 -14.04 12.29 19.24
N LEU A 80 -14.85 13.08 18.51
CA LEU A 80 -14.63 14.50 18.29
C LEU A 80 -14.53 15.31 19.59
N HIS A 81 -15.33 14.95 20.60
CA HIS A 81 -15.39 15.63 21.89
C HIS A 81 -14.46 15.03 22.94
N GLN A 82 -13.72 13.96 22.63
CA GLN A 82 -12.77 13.38 23.57
C GLN A 82 -11.54 14.28 23.71
N LYS A 83 -11.32 14.75 24.93
CA LYS A 83 -10.14 15.53 25.32
C LYS A 83 -9.04 14.61 25.84
N GLY A 84 -7.79 14.93 25.57
CA GLY A 84 -6.63 14.19 26.08
C GLY A 84 -5.63 13.77 25.00
N TRP A 85 -4.38 13.62 25.40
CA TRP A 85 -3.25 13.42 24.49
C TRP A 85 -3.35 12.09 23.73
N LEU A 86 -3.79 11.03 24.41
CA LEU A 86 -3.96 9.71 23.80
C LEU A 86 -4.96 9.74 22.66
N GLY A 87 -6.05 10.51 22.80
CA GLY A 87 -7.06 10.62 21.74
C GLY A 87 -6.52 11.32 20.50
N ASP A 88 -5.82 12.45 20.70
CA ASP A 88 -5.21 13.22 19.60
C ASP A 88 -4.08 12.43 18.92
N LEU A 89 -3.22 11.79 19.71
CA LEU A 89 -2.17 10.90 19.19
C LEU A 89 -2.77 9.77 18.35
N THR A 90 -3.82 9.12 18.86
CA THR A 90 -4.49 8.03 18.13
C THR A 90 -5.03 8.55 16.79
N ASN A 91 -5.62 9.75 16.76
CA ASN A 91 -6.10 10.36 15.51
C ASN A 91 -4.98 10.54 14.49
N ARG A 92 -3.86 11.12 14.94
CA ARG A 92 -2.70 11.41 14.09
C ARG A 92 -2.06 10.15 13.55
N VAL A 93 -1.86 9.15 14.41
CA VAL A 93 -1.34 7.84 14.03
C VAL A 93 -2.30 7.15 13.05
N SER A 94 -3.61 7.19 13.27
CA SER A 94 -4.58 6.62 12.32
C SER A 94 -4.47 7.27 10.93
N ILE A 95 -4.33 8.60 10.85
CA ILE A 95 -4.12 9.30 9.57
C ILE A 95 -2.80 8.86 8.92
N ALA A 96 -1.72 8.76 9.68
CA ALA A 96 -0.43 8.30 9.18
C ALA A 96 -0.49 6.88 8.60
N VAL A 97 -1.21 5.98 9.27
CA VAL A 97 -1.41 4.60 8.81
C VAL A 97 -2.24 4.57 7.52
N LEU A 98 -3.34 5.33 7.47
CA LEU A 98 -4.28 5.29 6.34
C LEU A 98 -3.79 6.05 5.11
N ILE A 99 -3.28 7.27 5.30
CA ILE A 99 -2.90 8.17 4.21
C ILE A 99 -1.40 8.12 3.95
N GLY A 100 -0.57 7.96 5.00
CA GLY A 100 0.89 7.91 4.88
C GLY A 100 1.40 6.67 4.12
N ILE A 101 0.58 5.64 3.94
CA ILE A 101 0.92 4.50 3.07
C ILE A 101 0.95 4.90 1.59
N LEU A 102 0.13 5.88 1.17
CA LEU A 102 0.08 6.33 -0.23
C LEU A 102 1.42 6.92 -0.71
N PRO A 103 2.03 7.92 -0.05
CA PRO A 103 3.32 8.45 -0.49
C PRO A 103 4.44 7.43 -0.32
N SER A 104 4.33 6.49 0.64
CA SER A 104 5.30 5.40 0.84
C SER A 104 5.27 4.39 -0.31
N SER A 105 4.10 4.00 -0.77
CA SER A 105 3.95 3.16 -1.96
C SER A 105 4.38 3.88 -3.24
N ALA A 106 4.07 5.18 -3.39
CA ALA A 106 4.53 5.97 -4.53
C ALA A 106 6.07 6.11 -4.54
N LEU A 107 6.70 6.20 -3.37
CA LEU A 107 8.17 6.20 -3.25
C LEU A 107 8.76 4.89 -3.80
N VAL A 108 8.16 3.74 -3.49
CA VAL A 108 8.61 2.45 -4.03
C VAL A 108 8.58 2.43 -5.55
N LEU A 109 7.49 2.92 -6.15
CA LEU A 109 7.35 3.00 -7.61
C LEU A 109 8.38 3.92 -8.23
N PHE A 110 8.66 5.05 -7.59
CA PHE A 110 9.72 5.97 -8.02
C PHE A 110 11.11 5.34 -7.91
N LEU A 111 11.44 4.73 -6.76
CA LEU A 111 12.74 4.11 -6.50
C LEU A 111 13.02 2.91 -7.41
N GLN A 112 11.96 2.19 -7.83
CA GLN A 112 12.09 1.09 -8.79
C GLN A 112 12.75 1.55 -10.09
N TRP A 113 12.47 2.77 -10.54
CA TRP A 113 13.06 3.37 -11.74
C TRP A 113 14.29 4.22 -11.44
N LEU A 114 14.33 4.92 -10.31
CA LEU A 114 15.50 5.74 -9.94
C LEU A 114 16.77 4.90 -9.75
N LEU A 115 16.67 3.80 -9.01
CA LEU A 115 17.81 2.96 -8.65
C LEU A 115 18.29 2.12 -9.83
N ALA A 116 19.61 1.97 -9.95
CA ALA A 116 20.24 1.15 -10.98
C ALA A 116 19.70 -0.30 -10.98
N PHE A 117 19.59 -0.92 -12.16
CA PHE A 117 19.00 -2.25 -12.30
C PHE A 117 19.89 -3.36 -11.70
N ASP A 118 21.20 -3.12 -11.69
CA ASP A 118 22.27 -3.98 -11.18
C ASP A 118 22.67 -3.65 -9.73
N LEU A 119 21.91 -2.79 -9.04
CA LEU A 119 22.18 -2.45 -7.65
C LEU A 119 22.05 -3.69 -6.75
N PHE A 120 23.12 -3.98 -6.00
CA PHE A 120 23.15 -5.07 -5.02
C PHE A 120 22.00 -4.94 -4.01
N ASP A 121 21.27 -6.04 -3.81
CA ASP A 121 20.12 -6.12 -2.91
C ASP A 121 19.09 -5.00 -3.10
N LYS A 122 18.86 -4.54 -4.34
CA LYS A 122 17.89 -3.47 -4.68
C LYS A 122 16.55 -3.62 -3.97
N GLU A 123 16.01 -4.84 -3.88
CA GLU A 123 14.74 -5.10 -3.21
C GLU A 123 14.78 -4.76 -1.71
N VAL A 124 15.89 -5.06 -1.02
CA VAL A 124 16.09 -4.72 0.39
C VAL A 124 16.16 -3.21 0.57
N TRP A 125 16.87 -2.51 -0.30
CA TRP A 125 16.93 -1.04 -0.27
C TRP A 125 15.56 -0.39 -0.47
N ILE A 126 14.80 -0.83 -1.47
CA ILE A 126 13.45 -0.31 -1.74
C ILE A 126 12.51 -0.58 -0.57
N ARG A 127 12.54 -1.80 -0.01
CA ARG A 127 11.74 -2.18 1.16
C ARG A 127 12.12 -1.38 2.41
N GLY A 128 13.41 -1.19 2.65
CA GLY A 128 13.92 -0.35 3.73
C GLY A 128 13.47 1.11 3.59
N ALA A 129 13.56 1.66 2.36
CA ALA A 129 13.11 3.01 2.06
C ALA A 129 11.60 3.18 2.27
N PHE A 130 10.78 2.18 1.91
CA PHE A 130 9.35 2.18 2.21
C PHE A 130 9.08 2.34 3.71
N TYR A 131 9.67 1.48 4.55
CA TYR A 131 9.43 1.52 5.99
C TYR A 131 10.01 2.78 6.64
N ALA A 132 11.16 3.26 6.18
CA ALA A 132 11.76 4.50 6.65
C ALA A 132 10.89 5.73 6.31
N PHE A 133 10.38 5.81 5.09
CA PHE A 133 9.54 6.92 4.66
C PHE A 133 8.14 6.87 5.29
N TRP A 134 7.59 5.67 5.49
CA TRP A 134 6.35 5.50 6.24
C TRP A 134 6.52 5.88 7.71
N SER A 135 7.64 5.52 8.32
CA SER A 135 8.01 5.96 9.68
C SER A 135 8.18 7.47 9.76
N PHE A 136 8.81 8.09 8.75
CA PHE A 136 8.88 9.55 8.65
C PHE A 136 7.50 10.19 8.69
N TRP A 137 6.53 9.65 7.93
CA TRP A 137 5.15 10.15 7.96
C TRP A 137 4.49 9.97 9.32
N LEU A 138 4.69 8.84 10.00
CA LEU A 138 4.23 8.62 11.38
C LEU A 138 4.73 9.72 12.32
N PHE A 139 6.03 9.99 12.35
CA PHE A 139 6.58 11.05 13.20
C PHE A 139 6.14 12.46 12.77
N TYR A 140 6.05 12.69 11.46
CA TYR A 140 5.60 13.97 10.91
C TYR A 140 4.18 14.31 11.36
N THR A 141 3.27 13.33 11.46
CA THR A 141 1.90 13.59 11.95
C THR A 141 1.82 14.01 13.42
N VAL A 142 2.82 13.64 14.23
CA VAL A 142 2.91 14.04 15.63
C VAL A 142 3.46 15.46 15.74
N PHE A 143 4.40 15.83 14.86
CA PHE A 143 5.03 17.16 14.85
C PHE A 143 4.14 18.25 14.23
N GLU A 144 3.52 17.97 13.09
CA GLU A 144 2.69 18.95 12.37
C GLU A 144 1.38 19.17 13.10
N ARG A 145 1.03 20.42 13.40
CA ARG A 145 -0.15 20.72 14.21
C ARG A 145 -1.45 20.46 13.43
N SER A 146 -1.46 20.85 12.15
CA SER A 146 -2.68 20.83 11.35
C SER A 146 -2.88 19.51 10.60
N ILE A 147 -4.02 18.86 10.86
CA ILE A 147 -4.41 17.62 10.16
C ILE A 147 -4.63 17.85 8.67
N VAL A 148 -5.23 18.99 8.31
CA VAL A 148 -5.44 19.40 6.91
C VAL A 148 -4.09 19.49 6.20
N THR A 149 -3.12 20.13 6.84
CA THR A 149 -1.75 20.26 6.31
C THR A 149 -1.06 18.91 6.15
N ILE A 150 -1.20 18.00 7.13
CA ILE A 150 -0.67 16.65 7.08
C ILE A 150 -1.19 15.90 5.85
N ILE A 151 -2.52 15.81 5.71
CA ILE A 151 -3.17 15.08 4.62
C ILE A 151 -2.79 15.72 3.27
N GLY A 152 -2.86 17.06 3.19
CA GLY A 152 -2.51 17.80 1.99
C GLY A 152 -1.06 17.56 1.53
N ARG A 153 -0.10 17.53 2.46
CA ARG A 153 1.32 17.24 2.15
C ARG A 153 1.55 15.79 1.75
N MET A 154 0.92 14.82 2.42
CA MET A 154 1.01 13.41 2.03
C MET A 154 0.48 13.19 0.61
N LEU A 155 -0.69 13.74 0.28
CA LEU A 155 -1.29 13.61 -1.05
C LEU A 155 -0.46 14.31 -2.14
N LYS A 156 0.07 15.50 -1.85
CA LYS A 156 1.00 16.20 -2.77
C LYS A 156 2.28 15.39 -2.98
N ALA A 157 2.84 14.80 -1.94
CA ALA A 157 4.02 13.93 -2.04
C ALA A 157 3.74 12.70 -2.91
N THR A 158 2.61 12.01 -2.70
CA THR A 158 2.18 10.90 -3.56
C THR A 158 2.10 11.32 -5.03
N SER A 159 1.46 12.46 -5.30
CA SER A 159 1.32 13.00 -6.65
C SER A 159 2.66 13.24 -7.33
N TRP A 160 3.56 13.95 -6.67
CA TRP A 160 4.90 14.23 -7.22
C TRP A 160 5.72 12.96 -7.42
N LEU A 161 5.69 12.02 -6.47
CA LEU A 161 6.43 10.76 -6.59
C LEU A 161 5.92 9.90 -7.76
N LEU A 162 4.62 9.86 -8.01
CA LEU A 162 4.06 9.14 -9.16
C LEU A 162 4.44 9.79 -10.50
N VAL A 163 4.44 11.13 -10.59
CA VAL A 163 4.93 11.84 -11.77
C VAL A 163 6.41 11.55 -12.00
N LEU A 164 7.22 11.58 -10.94
CA LEU A 164 8.64 11.24 -11.00
C LEU A 164 8.86 9.78 -11.40
N ALA A 165 8.00 8.85 -10.95
CA ALA A 165 8.07 7.45 -11.35
C ALA A 165 7.91 7.28 -12.86
N VAL A 166 6.91 7.95 -13.47
CA VAL A 166 6.69 7.92 -14.94
C VAL A 166 7.84 8.58 -15.69
N LEU A 167 8.34 9.72 -15.19
CA LEU A 167 9.47 10.41 -15.81
C LEU A 167 10.73 9.53 -15.81
N PHE A 168 11.09 8.96 -14.66
CA PHE A 168 12.27 8.11 -14.52
C PHE A 168 12.12 6.77 -15.20
N HIS A 169 10.90 6.24 -15.29
CA HIS A 169 10.60 5.10 -16.15
C HIS A 169 11.05 5.41 -17.59
N GLY A 170 10.54 6.49 -18.19
CA GLY A 170 10.90 6.87 -19.56
C GLY A 170 12.39 7.15 -19.75
N LEU A 171 13.04 7.83 -18.81
CA LEU A 171 14.48 8.13 -18.86
C LEU A 171 15.36 6.87 -18.78
N LYS A 172 14.96 5.87 -18.00
CA LYS A 172 15.76 4.65 -17.79
C LYS A 172 15.46 3.55 -18.81
N SER A 173 14.20 3.40 -19.21
CA SER A 173 13.82 2.41 -20.21
C SER A 173 14.12 2.91 -21.63
N GLY A 174 14.14 4.23 -21.85
CA GLY A 174 14.16 4.83 -23.19
C GLY A 174 12.79 4.77 -23.88
N PHE A 175 11.74 4.40 -23.15
CA PHE A 175 10.36 4.32 -23.63
C PHE A 175 9.49 5.23 -22.79
N PHE A 176 9.18 6.43 -23.30
CA PHE A 176 8.19 7.29 -22.69
C PHE A 176 6.78 6.79 -23.00
N ILE A 177 5.79 7.41 -22.35
CA ILE A 177 4.39 7.04 -22.49
C ILE A 177 3.88 7.13 -23.94
N TRP A 178 4.33 8.13 -24.72
CA TRP A 178 3.97 8.27 -26.14
C TRP A 178 4.61 7.18 -27.00
N ASP A 179 5.87 6.80 -26.73
CA ASP A 179 6.52 5.68 -27.42
C ASP A 179 5.76 4.37 -27.17
N SER A 180 5.31 4.17 -25.94
CA SER A 180 4.53 3.00 -25.54
C SER A 180 3.18 2.94 -26.25
N PHE A 181 2.55 4.09 -26.49
CA PHE A 181 1.30 4.18 -27.24
C PHE A 181 1.52 3.87 -28.73
N GLU A 182 2.50 4.53 -29.36
CA GLU A 182 2.81 4.35 -30.79
C GLU A 182 3.21 2.92 -31.14
N LYS A 183 3.98 2.26 -30.26
CA LYS A 183 4.44 0.88 -30.45
C LYS A 183 3.40 -0.17 -30.03
N GLY A 184 2.20 0.24 -29.61
CA GLY A 184 1.14 -0.67 -29.17
C GLY A 184 1.47 -1.44 -27.88
N ALA A 185 2.40 -0.94 -27.06
CA ALA A 185 2.82 -1.54 -25.80
C ALA A 185 1.81 -1.19 -24.67
N TRP A 186 0.58 -1.71 -24.80
CA TRP A 186 -0.57 -1.32 -23.96
C TRP A 186 -0.37 -1.52 -22.46
N THR A 187 0.42 -2.50 -22.03
CA THR A 187 0.70 -2.72 -20.60
C THR A 187 1.55 -1.60 -20.02
N LEU A 188 2.61 -1.17 -20.71
CA LEU A 188 3.47 -0.08 -20.26
C LEU A 188 2.71 1.25 -20.31
N PHE A 189 2.00 1.50 -21.41
CA PHE A 189 1.15 2.67 -21.55
C PHE A 189 0.09 2.74 -20.43
N GLY A 190 -0.60 1.63 -20.15
CA GLY A 190 -1.63 1.56 -19.12
C GLY A 190 -1.08 1.81 -17.72
N MET A 191 0.12 1.30 -17.40
CA MET A 191 0.78 1.55 -16.13
C MET A 191 1.10 3.04 -15.94
N ASP A 192 1.78 3.66 -16.91
CA ASP A 192 2.15 5.08 -16.82
C ASP A 192 0.91 5.98 -16.80
N ALA A 193 -0.12 5.67 -17.61
CA ALA A 193 -1.39 6.38 -17.59
C ALA A 193 -2.08 6.29 -16.23
N MET A 194 -2.10 5.10 -15.59
CA MET A 194 -2.68 4.93 -14.26
C MET A 194 -1.91 5.70 -13.19
N PHE A 195 -0.59 5.78 -13.28
CA PHE A 195 0.21 6.59 -12.36
C PHE A 195 -0.10 8.09 -12.52
N LEU A 196 -0.19 8.59 -13.76
CA LEU A 196 -0.55 9.99 -14.01
C LEU A 196 -1.97 10.33 -13.58
N ILE A 197 -2.95 9.45 -13.84
CA ILE A 197 -4.34 9.64 -13.39
C ILE A 197 -4.40 9.65 -11.86
N SER A 198 -3.72 8.71 -11.19
CA SER A 198 -3.65 8.64 -9.73
C SER A 198 -2.94 9.87 -9.14
N ALA A 199 -1.88 10.35 -9.80
CA ALA A 199 -1.17 11.56 -9.40
C ALA A 199 -2.08 12.80 -9.49
N LEU A 200 -2.84 12.94 -10.57
CA LEU A 200 -3.81 14.01 -10.76
C LEU A 200 -4.92 13.94 -9.69
N LEU A 201 -5.46 12.75 -9.45
CA LEU A 201 -6.48 12.54 -8.42
C LEU A 201 -5.96 12.96 -7.04
N CYS A 202 -4.76 12.52 -6.65
CA CYS A 202 -4.15 12.91 -5.38
C CYS A 202 -3.92 14.42 -5.28
N PHE A 203 -3.50 15.07 -6.36
CA PHE A 203 -3.31 16.52 -6.40
C PHE A 203 -4.63 17.29 -6.24
N VAL A 204 -5.68 16.87 -6.94
CA VAL A 204 -7.02 17.46 -6.83
C VAL A 204 -7.57 17.27 -5.41
N LEU A 205 -7.43 16.07 -4.85
CA LEU A 205 -7.83 15.78 -3.47
C LEU A 205 -7.05 16.63 -2.47
N ALA A 206 -5.74 16.81 -2.66
CA ALA A 206 -4.94 17.68 -1.79
C ALA A 206 -5.46 19.12 -1.80
N LYS A 207 -5.79 19.67 -2.98
CA LYS A 207 -6.41 21.01 -3.09
C LYS A 207 -7.81 21.07 -2.50
N ALA A 208 -8.57 19.98 -2.57
CA ALA A 208 -9.91 19.90 -1.99
C ALA A 208 -9.86 19.86 -0.46
N VAL A 209 -8.89 19.15 0.11
CA VAL A 209 -8.64 19.09 1.56
C VAL A 209 -8.33 20.47 2.11
N ASP A 210 -7.43 21.22 1.45
CA ASP A 210 -7.05 22.59 1.85
C ASP A 210 -8.23 23.59 1.83
N LYS A 211 -9.32 23.29 1.11
CA LYS A 211 -10.46 24.22 0.91
C LYS A 211 -11.74 23.84 1.65
N LYS A 212 -11.89 22.60 2.12
CA LYS A 212 -13.14 22.11 2.69
C LYS A 212 -13.12 22.18 4.21
N GLU A 213 -14.09 22.92 4.78
CA GLU A 213 -14.31 23.03 6.23
C GLU A 213 -14.49 21.69 6.94
N LEU A 214 -14.97 20.66 6.22
CA LEU A 214 -15.14 19.31 6.76
C LEU A 214 -13.88 18.77 7.43
N PHE A 215 -12.70 18.99 6.84
CA PHE A 215 -11.45 18.46 7.39
C PHE A 215 -10.95 19.25 8.60
N TYR A 216 -11.26 20.54 8.66
CA TYR A 216 -10.97 21.39 9.82
C TYR A 216 -11.80 21.00 11.04
N ARG A 217 -12.99 20.42 10.83
CA ARG A 217 -13.83 19.90 11.94
C ARG A 217 -13.09 18.83 12.75
N TYR A 218 -12.28 18.00 12.11
CA TYR A 218 -11.52 16.93 12.76
C TYR A 218 -10.17 17.40 13.33
N GLU A 219 -9.86 18.68 13.19
CA GLU A 219 -8.73 19.33 13.81
C GLU A 219 -9.03 19.51 15.31
N ARG A 220 -8.47 18.63 16.15
CA ARG A 220 -8.63 18.75 17.59
C ARG A 220 -7.81 19.93 18.09
N LYS A 221 -8.48 20.96 18.60
CA LYS A 221 -7.87 22.13 19.29
C LYS A 221 -7.35 21.78 20.69
N GLY A 222 -6.52 20.76 20.81
CA GLY A 222 -6.20 20.20 22.12
C GLY A 222 -4.81 19.62 22.20
N ILE A 223 -3.93 20.37 22.88
CA ILE A 223 -2.74 19.98 23.67
C ILE A 223 -1.42 20.61 23.19
N PHE A 224 -1.30 20.99 21.91
CA PHE A 224 -0.15 21.78 21.42
C PHE A 224 -0.44 23.28 21.32
N ASP A 225 -1.62 23.71 21.80
CA ASP A 225 -2.01 25.11 21.98
C ASP A 225 -1.42 25.68 23.28
N GLY A 226 -0.13 25.45 23.49
CA GLY A 226 0.69 26.19 24.45
C GLY A 226 1.46 27.24 23.69
N TYR A 227 1.12 28.50 23.95
CA TYR A 227 1.51 29.76 23.29
C TYR A 227 0.69 30.11 22.03
#